data_AF-A0A6G3ZYC5-F1
#
_entry.id   AF-A0A6G3ZYC5-F1
#
_cell.length_a   1.000
_cell.length_b   1.000
_cell.length_c   1.000
_cell.angle_alpha   90.00
_cell.angle_beta   90.00
_cell.angle_gamma   90.00
#
_symmetry.space_group_name_H-M   'P 1'
#
loop_
_entity.id
_entity.type
_entity.pdbx_description
1 polymer ?
#
loop_
_entity_poly.entity_id
_entity_poly.type
_entity_poly.pdbx_seq_one_letter_code
_entity_poly.pdbx_strand_id
1 'polypeptide(L)'
;MKNNTSMQEEATVLIERNHEPHLVLNQFFSNHGLTQRESEILAIIATYGYTNREIAEYCCISEKTVKIHLANIMGKIGISSMRRLLALLLQQALLFSRMTNESNRVTSIGVS
;
A
#
# COMPACT_ATOMS: atom_id res chain seq x y z
N MET A 1 -12.25 29.09 -0.43
CA MET A 1 -11.85 27.93 0.39
C MET A 1 -12.75 26.76 0.04
N LYS A 2 -12.22 25.67 -0.51
CA LYS A 2 -12.99 24.43 -0.66
C LYS A 2 -12.84 23.64 0.65
N ASN A 3 -13.96 23.24 1.24
CA ASN A 3 -14.06 22.73 2.60
C ASN A 3 -13.34 21.37 2.75
N ASN A 4 -12.56 21.26 3.83
CA ASN A 4 -11.80 20.08 4.27
C ASN A 4 -12.68 18.81 4.42
N THR A 5 -13.99 19.00 4.60
CA THR A 5 -14.97 17.92 4.72
C THR A 5 -15.17 17.14 3.41
N SER A 6 -15.01 17.76 2.23
CA SER A 6 -15.26 17.07 0.95
C SER A 6 -14.17 16.05 0.58
N MET A 7 -12.91 16.33 0.92
CA MET A 7 -11.81 15.37 0.74
C MET A 7 -11.87 14.23 1.76
N GLN A 8 -12.35 14.51 2.98
CA GLN A 8 -12.52 13.50 4.02
C GLN A 8 -13.73 12.60 3.73
N GLU A 9 -14.86 13.12 3.25
CA GLU A 9 -16.04 12.31 2.90
C GLU A 9 -15.81 11.43 1.65
N GLU A 10 -15.14 11.93 0.60
CA GLU A 10 -14.80 11.10 -0.56
C GLU A 10 -13.79 9.99 -0.20
N ALA A 11 -12.81 10.28 0.65
CA ALA A 11 -11.87 9.27 1.14
C ALA A 11 -12.57 8.25 2.07
N THR A 12 -13.41 8.69 3.01
CA THR A 12 -14.14 7.81 3.94
C THR A 12 -15.10 6.87 3.22
N VAL A 13 -15.81 7.34 2.18
CA VAL A 13 -16.75 6.51 1.40
C VAL A 13 -16.02 5.50 0.49
N LEU A 14 -14.77 5.77 0.09
CA LEU A 14 -13.96 4.83 -0.70
C LEU A 14 -13.27 3.75 0.14
N ILE A 15 -13.04 3.99 1.44
CA ILE A 15 -12.42 3.02 2.35
C ILE A 15 -13.40 1.92 2.77
N GLU A 16 -14.70 2.22 2.86
CA GLU A 16 -15.70 1.28 3.41
C GLU A 16 -16.24 0.23 2.43
N ARG A 17 -15.95 0.31 1.12
CA ARG A 17 -16.63 -0.58 0.14
C ARG A 17 -15.79 -1.66 -0.54
N ASN A 18 -14.47 -1.72 -0.41
CA ASN A 18 -13.66 -2.84 -0.95
C ASN A 18 -12.28 -2.91 -0.27
N HIS A 19 -12.20 -3.51 0.92
CA HIS A 19 -10.95 -3.78 1.64
C HIS A 19 -10.14 -4.95 1.04
N GLU A 20 -9.91 -4.94 -0.28
CA GLU A 20 -9.11 -5.96 -0.98
C GLU A 20 -7.96 -5.38 -1.85
N PRO A 21 -7.16 -4.39 -1.38
CA PRO A 21 -5.75 -4.29 -1.75
C PRO A 21 -4.83 -5.08 -0.80
N HIS A 22 -5.38 -5.61 0.31
CA HIS A 22 -4.60 -6.01 1.47
C HIS A 22 -3.83 -7.33 1.31
N LEU A 23 -4.22 -8.28 0.45
CA LEU A 23 -3.56 -9.59 0.43
C LEU A 23 -2.11 -9.54 -0.11
N VAL A 24 -1.86 -8.79 -1.20
CA VAL A 24 -0.51 -8.69 -1.79
C VAL A 24 0.43 -7.92 -0.85
N LEU A 25 -0.11 -6.85 -0.24
CA LEU A 25 0.66 -5.96 0.61
C LEU A 25 0.90 -6.57 1.99
N ASN A 26 -0.03 -7.32 2.56
CA ASN A 26 0.12 -7.94 3.88
C ASN A 26 1.33 -8.90 3.93
N GLN A 27 1.51 -9.75 2.92
CA GLN A 27 2.69 -10.63 2.87
C GLN A 27 3.99 -9.80 2.79
N PHE A 28 3.99 -8.73 1.99
CA PHE A 28 5.14 -7.84 1.88
C PHE A 28 5.45 -7.17 3.23
N PHE A 29 4.42 -6.69 3.93
CA PHE A 29 4.54 -6.03 5.22
C PHE A 29 5.11 -6.96 6.29
N SER A 30 4.57 -8.19 6.38
CA SER A 30 5.05 -9.20 7.31
C SER A 30 6.50 -9.62 7.02
N ASN A 31 6.85 -9.83 5.75
CA ASN A 31 8.21 -10.20 5.34
C ASN A 31 9.28 -9.17 5.73
N HIS A 32 8.89 -7.89 5.82
CA HIS A 32 9.80 -6.79 6.17
C HIS A 32 9.58 -6.26 7.60
N GLY A 33 8.72 -6.89 8.40
CA GLY A 33 8.45 -6.48 9.78
C GLY A 33 7.94 -5.04 9.90
N LEU A 34 7.12 -4.58 8.95
CA LEU A 34 6.51 -3.26 9.04
C LEU A 34 5.48 -3.23 10.18
N THR A 35 5.49 -2.15 10.95
CA THR A 35 4.44 -1.90 11.94
C THR A 35 3.10 -1.64 11.24
N GLN A 36 2.01 -1.69 12.00
CA GLN A 36 0.68 -1.35 11.48
C GLN A 36 0.66 0.04 10.84
N ARG A 37 1.29 1.02 11.50
CA ARG A 37 1.33 2.40 11.01
C ARG A 37 2.16 2.58 9.76
N GLU A 38 3.30 1.90 9.68
CA GLU A 38 4.16 1.90 8.49
C GLU A 38 3.47 1.23 7.30
N SER A 39 2.73 0.15 7.54
CA SER A 39 1.96 -0.58 6.54
C SER A 39 0.83 0.30 5.96
N GLU A 40 0.09 0.99 6.84
CA GLU A 40 -0.96 1.93 6.44
C GLU A 40 -0.41 3.06 5.55
N ILE A 41 0.67 3.72 6.00
CA ILE A 41 1.31 4.80 5.23
C ILE A 41 1.78 4.31 3.87
N LEU A 42 2.43 3.14 3.81
CA LEU A 42 2.91 2.60 2.55
C LEU A 42 1.76 2.20 1.61
N ALA A 43 0.67 1.66 2.13
CA ALA A 43 -0.52 1.31 1.36
C ALA A 43 -1.17 2.55 0.73
N ILE A 44 -1.28 3.65 1.49
CA ILE A 44 -1.82 4.93 0.99
C ILE A 44 -0.97 5.46 -0.17
N ILE A 45 0.35 5.44 -0.03
CA ILE A 45 1.27 5.87 -1.09
C ILE A 45 1.12 4.99 -2.34
N ALA A 46 1.15 3.67 -2.16
CA ALA A 46 1.13 2.73 -3.27
C ALA A 46 -0.20 2.76 -4.03
N THR A 47 -1.31 3.04 -3.34
CA THR A 47 -2.66 3.01 -3.93
C THR A 47 -3.06 4.35 -4.52
N TYR A 48 -2.80 5.46 -3.82
CA TYR A 48 -3.32 6.77 -4.17
C TYR A 48 -2.25 7.76 -4.65
N GLY A 49 -0.97 7.48 -4.43
CA GLY A 49 0.12 8.39 -4.81
C GLY A 49 0.16 9.69 -4.01
N TYR A 50 -0.40 9.70 -2.79
CA TYR A 50 -0.46 10.90 -1.95
C TYR A 50 0.92 11.47 -1.61
N THR A 51 0.97 12.80 -1.52
CA THR A 51 2.11 13.57 -1.02
C THR A 51 2.24 13.43 0.50
N ASN A 52 3.42 13.77 1.05
CA ASN A 52 3.63 13.74 2.50
C ASN A 52 2.60 14.58 3.28
N ARG A 53 2.14 15.69 2.69
CA ARG A 53 1.12 16.56 3.29
C ARG A 53 -0.24 15.88 3.32
N GLU A 54 -0.69 15.31 2.21
CA GLU A 54 -1.96 14.59 2.14
C GLU A 54 -1.97 13.36 3.06
N ILE A 55 -0.85 12.63 3.14
CA ILE A 55 -0.68 11.54 4.11
C ILE A 55 -0.78 12.07 5.53
N ALA A 56 -0.07 13.16 5.85
CA ALA A 56 -0.08 13.77 7.18
C ALA A 56 -1.50 14.17 7.62
N GLU A 57 -2.26 14.81 6.71
CA GLU A 57 -3.66 15.18 6.92
C GLU A 57 -4.55 13.94 7.12
N TYR A 58 -4.45 12.95 6.23
CA TYR A 58 -5.21 11.70 6.32
C TYR A 58 -4.93 10.95 7.62
N CYS A 59 -3.67 10.91 8.02
CA CYS A 59 -3.18 10.18 9.17
C CYS A 59 -3.29 10.98 10.49
N CYS A 60 -3.71 12.24 10.46
CA CYS A 60 -3.71 13.14 11.63
C CYS A 60 -2.33 13.23 12.33
N ILE A 61 -1.24 13.33 11.56
CA ILE A 61 0.14 13.48 12.06
C ILE A 61 0.86 14.61 11.34
N SER A 62 2.08 14.95 11.74
CA SER A 62 2.88 15.96 11.03
C SER A 62 3.56 15.38 9.78
N GLU A 63 3.84 16.21 8.77
CA GLU A 63 4.69 15.82 7.62
C GLU A 63 6.07 15.32 8.05
N LYS A 64 6.62 15.88 9.13
CA LYS A 64 7.88 15.41 9.73
C LYS A 64 7.75 13.97 10.23
N THR A 65 6.63 13.65 10.89
CA THR A 65 6.32 12.29 11.35
C THR A 65 6.17 11.33 10.18
N VAL A 66 5.51 11.74 9.09
CA VAL A 66 5.44 10.95 7.85
C VAL A 66 6.84 10.64 7.34
N LYS A 67 7.72 11.64 7.22
CA LYS A 67 9.11 11.43 6.76
C LYS A 67 9.88 10.45 7.64
N ILE A 68 9.67 10.47 8.96
CA ILE A 68 10.27 9.49 9.90
C ILE A 68 9.76 8.08 9.61
N HIS A 69 8.45 7.89 9.44
CA HIS A 69 7.89 6.59 9.06
C HIS A 69 8.45 6.10 7.71
N LEU A 70 8.57 6.97 6.71
CA LEU A 70 9.16 6.60 5.42
C LEU A 70 10.63 6.19 5.53
N ALA A 71 11.40 6.89 6.37
CA ALA A 71 12.79 6.51 6.64
C ALA A 71 12.87 5.14 7.31
N ASN A 72 12.00 4.85 8.29
CA ASN A 72 11.95 3.55 8.95
C ASN A 72 11.54 2.42 8.01
N ILE A 73 10.51 2.65 7.17
CA ILE A 73 10.07 1.69 6.13
C ILE A 73 11.24 1.35 5.20
N MET A 74 11.87 2.38 4.65
CA MET A 74 13.01 2.23 3.75
C MET A 74 14.19 1.54 4.42
N GLY A 75 14.47 1.86 5.69
CA GLY A 75 15.49 1.19 6.51
C GLY A 75 15.21 -0.30 6.73
N LYS A 76 13.96 -0.68 7.05
CA LYS A 76 13.54 -2.07 7.21
C LYS A 76 13.64 -2.88 5.92
N ILE A 77 13.37 -2.24 4.78
CA ILE A 77 13.42 -2.87 3.45
C ILE A 77 14.86 -2.86 2.88
N GLY A 78 15.78 -2.06 3.45
CA GLY A 78 17.16 -1.97 2.99
C GLY A 78 17.33 -1.14 1.71
N ILE A 79 16.46 -0.16 1.49
CA ILE A 79 16.47 0.71 0.31
C ILE A 79 16.50 2.18 0.73
N SER A 80 17.01 3.06 -0.13
CA SER A 80 17.09 4.50 0.14
C SER A 80 16.28 5.37 -0.83
N SER A 81 15.44 4.74 -1.66
CA SER A 81 14.72 5.43 -2.73
C SER A 81 13.26 5.01 -2.76
N MET A 82 12.36 5.99 -2.62
CA MET A 82 10.92 5.78 -2.77
C MET A 82 10.57 5.21 -4.14
N ARG A 83 11.24 5.67 -5.20
CA ARG A 83 11.03 5.11 -6.55
C ARG A 83 11.37 3.61 -6.61
N ARG A 84 12.45 3.18 -5.96
CA ARG A 84 12.80 1.75 -5.87
C ARG A 84 11.79 0.97 -5.02
N LEU A 85 11.29 1.56 -3.94
CA LEU A 85 10.25 0.95 -3.10
C LEU A 85 9.00 0.63 -3.91
N LEU A 86 8.48 1.62 -4.64
CA LEU A 86 7.27 1.46 -5.45
C LEU A 86 7.48 0.45 -6.60
N ALA A 87 8.66 0.44 -7.23
CA ALA A 87 8.99 -0.55 -8.24
C ALA A 87 8.99 -1.98 -7.69
N LEU A 88 9.53 -2.20 -6.49
CA LEU A 88 9.51 -3.51 -5.82
C LEU A 88 8.08 -3.95 -5.51
N LEU A 89 7.23 -3.06 -4.99
CA LEU A 89 5.83 -3.36 -4.72
C LEU A 89 5.07 -3.72 -6.00
N LEU A 90 5.30 -3.00 -7.09
CA LEU A 90 4.71 -3.30 -8.40
C LEU A 90 5.17 -4.67 -8.92
N GLN A 91 6.46 -4.98 -8.82
CA GLN A 91 6.99 -6.29 -9.20
C GLN A 91 6.34 -7.42 -8.39
N GLN A 92 6.16 -7.23 -7.08
CA GLN A 92 5.50 -8.19 -6.20
C GLN A 92 4.05 -8.43 -6.64
N ALA A 93 3.31 -7.35 -6.95
CA ALA A 93 1.92 -7.44 -7.40
C ALA A 93 1.77 -8.16 -8.75
N LEU A 94 2.67 -7.90 -9.69
CA LEU A 94 2.68 -8.59 -10.99
C LEU A 94 3.02 -10.09 -10.85
N LEU A 95 3.97 -10.44 -9.98
CA LEU A 95 4.30 -11.83 -9.70
C LEU A 95 3.12 -12.57 -9.06
N PHE A 96 2.45 -11.95 -8.11
CA PHE A 96 1.26 -12.51 -7.47
C PHE A 96 0.13 -12.74 -8.50
N SER A 97 -0.14 -11.75 -9.35
CA SER A 97 -1.13 -11.87 -10.44
C SER A 97 -0.83 -13.03 -11.41
N ARG A 98 0.45 -13.33 -11.65
CA ARG A 98 0.84 -14.49 -12.46
C ARG A 98 0.56 -15.83 -11.76
N MET A 99 0.86 -15.92 -10.47
CA MET A 99 0.67 -17.16 -9.69
C MET A 99 -0.81 -17.55 -9.54
N THR A 100 -1.69 -16.57 -9.34
CA THR A 100 -3.14 -16.83 -9.24
C THR A 100 -3.73 -17.26 -10.58
N ASN A 101 -3.25 -16.69 -11.69
CA ASN A 101 -3.66 -17.10 -13.04
C ASN A 101 -3.20 -18.51 -13.42
N GLU A 102 -1.99 -18.93 -13.01
CA GLU A 102 -1.51 -20.29 -13.27
C GLU A 102 -2.27 -21.34 -12.44
N SER A 103 -2.51 -21.09 -11.15
CA SER A 103 -3.31 -22.00 -10.31
C SER A 103 -4.72 -22.22 -10.85
N ASN A 104 -5.33 -21.21 -11.48
CA ASN A 104 -6.67 -21.34 -12.08
C ASN A 104 -6.66 -22.18 -13.38
N ARG A 105 -5.53 -22.27 -14.09
CA ARG A 105 -5.40 -23.08 -15.33
C ARG A 105 -5.22 -24.57 -15.04
N VAL A 106 -4.58 -24.94 -13.93
CA VAL A 106 -4.34 -26.36 -13.59
C VAL A 106 -5.66 -27.07 -13.23
N THR A 107 -6.59 -26.37 -12.58
CA THR A 107 -7.91 -26.92 -12.19
C THR A 107 -8.81 -27.23 -13.40
N SER A 108 -8.62 -26.55 -14.53
CA SER A 108 -9.42 -26.76 -15.75
C SER A 108 -8.98 -27.94 -16.64
N ILE A 109 -7.85 -28.60 -16.36
CA ILE A 109 -7.32 -29.69 -17.21
C ILE A 109 -7.69 -31.09 -16.67
N GLY A 110 -8.26 -31.17 -15.45
CA GLY A 110 -8.54 -32.43 -14.74
C GLY A 110 -10.02 -32.79 -14.52
N VAL A 111 -10.95 -32.10 -15.16
CA VAL A 111 -12.40 -32.43 -15.08
C VAL A 111 -12.95 -32.63 -16.49
N SER A 112 -12.86 -33.86 -16.97
CA SER A 112 -13.63 -34.43 -18.08
C SER A 112 -13.66 -35.94 -17.92
#